data_AF-A0AAD8IJ89-F1
#
_entry.id   AF-A0AAD8IJ89-F1
#
_cell.length_a   1.000
_cell.length_b   1.000
_cell.length_c   1.000
_cell.angle_alpha   90.00
_cell.angle_beta   90.00
_cell.angle_gamma   90.00
#
_symmetry.space_group_name_H-M   'P 1'
#
loop_
_entity.id
_entity.type
_entity.pdbx_description
1 polymer ?
#
loop_
_entity_poly.entity_id
_entity_poly.type
_entity_poly.pdbx_seq_one_letter_code
_entity_poly.pdbx_strand_id
1 'polypeptide(L)'
;MNLTDSPEDTVRISTRSATEPGQPIGLILCAVSTTKLPFSRLQVFDFLRDIQNRAQIMEGGSIGNSIHELTHIANGGSHSGNCISLFRIDHGQGPSSYSQIAEYVLQESYINECESVIA
;
A
#
# COMPACT_ATOMS: atom_id res chain seq x y z
N MET A 1 16.11 5.25 -18.87
CA MET A 1 16.14 4.02 -19.68
C MET A 1 14.88 3.24 -19.36
N ASN A 2 13.99 3.05 -20.32
CA ASN A 2 12.69 2.38 -20.11
C ASN A 2 12.92 0.87 -20.28
N LEU A 3 12.96 0.15 -19.17
CA LEU A 3 13.12 -1.29 -19.16
C LEU A 3 11.72 -1.86 -19.21
N THR A 4 11.21 -2.21 -20.40
CA THR A 4 10.30 -3.34 -20.69
C THR A 4 9.53 -3.17 -22.01
N ASP A 5 9.67 -4.16 -22.90
CA ASP A 5 9.07 -4.22 -24.26
C ASP A 5 8.21 -5.49 -24.43
N SER A 6 7.37 -5.80 -23.42
CA SER A 6 6.35 -6.86 -23.49
C SER A 6 5.05 -6.35 -22.85
N PRO A 7 3.89 -6.43 -23.53
CA PRO A 7 2.70 -5.69 -23.10
C PRO A 7 1.78 -6.39 -22.10
N GLU A 8 1.86 -7.71 -21.88
CA GLU A 8 0.77 -8.43 -21.20
C GLU A 8 0.97 -8.72 -19.69
N ASP A 9 2.21 -8.84 -19.19
CA ASP A 9 2.47 -9.20 -17.78
C ASP A 9 3.63 -8.41 -17.15
N THR A 10 3.97 -7.26 -17.74
CA THR A 10 5.25 -6.65 -17.45
C THR A 10 5.16 -5.51 -16.44
N VAL A 11 5.97 -5.61 -15.38
CA VAL A 11 6.17 -4.52 -14.43
C VAL A 11 6.90 -3.38 -15.15
N ARG A 12 6.23 -2.24 -15.30
CA ARG A 12 6.81 -1.02 -15.89
C ARG A 12 7.64 -0.31 -14.84
N ILE A 13 8.94 -0.18 -15.08
CA ILE A 13 9.88 0.44 -14.15
C ILE A 13 10.37 1.78 -14.71
N SER A 14 10.31 2.83 -13.91
CA SER A 14 10.92 4.13 -14.22
C SER A 14 11.77 4.62 -13.05
N THR A 15 12.85 5.32 -13.37
CA THR A 15 13.73 5.96 -12.39
C THR A 15 13.87 7.44 -12.71
N ARG A 16 13.92 8.27 -11.67
CA ARG A 16 14.27 9.69 -11.79
C ARG A 16 15.16 10.13 -10.64
N SER A 17 16.05 11.08 -10.90
CA SER A 17 16.81 11.74 -9.85
C SER A 17 15.93 12.78 -9.15
N ALA A 18 15.94 12.78 -7.82
CA ALA A 18 15.25 13.76 -6.99
C ALA A 18 16.27 14.80 -6.52
N THR A 19 16.26 15.95 -7.21
CA THR A 19 17.21 17.06 -6.99
C THR A 19 16.52 18.36 -6.60
N GLU A 20 15.19 18.40 -6.63
CA GLU A 20 14.40 19.60 -6.35
C GLU A 20 14.24 19.85 -4.84
N PRO A 21 14.19 21.13 -4.39
CA PRO A 21 13.89 21.46 -3.00
C PRO A 21 12.57 20.83 -2.53
N GLY A 22 12.61 20.18 -1.37
CA GLY A 22 11.44 19.51 -0.78
C GLY A 22 11.23 18.05 -1.20
N GLN A 23 12.05 17.52 -2.10
CA GLN A 23 12.08 16.08 -2.40
C GLN A 23 13.14 15.36 -1.56
N PRO A 24 12.98 14.05 -1.29
CA PRO A 24 14.05 13.26 -0.68
C PRO A 24 15.26 13.22 -1.60
N ILE A 25 16.46 13.47 -1.08
CA ILE A 25 17.71 13.45 -1.86
C ILE A 25 17.97 12.00 -2.31
N GLY A 26 18.07 11.78 -3.63
CA GLY A 26 18.47 10.47 -4.17
C GLY A 26 17.81 10.09 -5.50
N LEU A 27 17.60 8.78 -5.68
CA LEU A 27 16.91 8.20 -6.82
C LEU A 27 15.51 7.74 -6.40
N ILE A 28 14.50 8.15 -7.15
CA ILE A 28 13.13 7.64 -7.01
C ILE A 28 12.94 6.52 -8.04
N LEU A 29 12.55 5.34 -7.56
CA LEU A 29 12.14 4.18 -8.35
C LEU A 29 10.62 4.05 -8.32
N CYS A 30 9.99 3.92 -9.48
CA CYS A 30 8.57 3.65 -9.62
C CYS A 30 8.38 2.36 -10.43
N ALA A 31 7.61 1.43 -9.87
CA ALA A 31 7.23 0.18 -10.51
C ALA A 31 5.70 0.10 -10.59
N VAL A 32 5.17 -0.21 -11.77
CA VAL A 32 3.72 -0.33 -12.01
C VAL A 32 3.43 -1.69 -12.61
N SER A 33 2.55 -2.44 -11.98
CA SER A 33 1.99 -3.68 -12.54
C SER A 33 0.48 -3.51 -12.74
N THR A 34 -0.09 -4.21 -13.70
CA THR A 34 -1.53 -4.21 -13.96
C THR A 34 -1.99 -5.64 -14.17
N THR A 35 -3.02 -6.05 -13.43
CA THR A 35 -3.57 -7.40 -13.50
C THR A 35 -5.08 -7.32 -13.70
N LYS A 36 -5.60 -8.13 -14.62
CA LYS A 36 -7.05 -8.29 -14.81
C LYS A 36 -7.56 -9.34 -13.84
N LEU A 37 -8.62 -9.00 -13.09
CA LEU A 37 -9.20 -9.89 -12.09
C LEU A 37 -10.66 -10.22 -12.46
N PRO A 38 -11.12 -11.47 -12.24
CA PRO A 38 -12.50 -11.89 -12.48
C PRO A 38 -13.44 -11.50 -11.32
N PHE A 39 -13.21 -10.33 -10.69
CA PHE A 39 -13.95 -9.87 -9.52
C PHE A 39 -14.51 -8.46 -9.77
N SER A 40 -15.60 -8.12 -9.08
CA SER A 40 -16.16 -6.77 -9.14
C SER A 40 -15.23 -5.76 -8.45
N ARG A 41 -15.32 -4.48 -8.85
CA ARG A 41 -14.54 -3.39 -8.23
C ARG A 41 -14.73 -3.31 -6.72
N LEU A 42 -15.96 -3.54 -6.23
CA LEU A 42 -16.26 -3.53 -4.80
C LEU A 42 -15.56 -4.68 -4.07
N GLN A 43 -15.59 -5.90 -4.63
CA GLN A 43 -14.88 -7.04 -4.05
C GLN A 43 -13.37 -6.80 -3.99
N VAL A 44 -12.77 -6.25 -5.05
CA VAL A 44 -11.34 -5.92 -5.08
C VAL A 44 -11.02 -4.81 -4.06
N PHE A 45 -11.88 -3.80 -3.97
CA PHE A 45 -11.73 -2.70 -3.02
C PHE A 45 -11.80 -3.18 -1.56
N ASP A 46 -12.84 -3.94 -1.20
CA ASP A 46 -13.01 -4.48 0.16
C ASP A 46 -11.87 -5.41 0.55
N PHE A 47 -11.33 -6.15 -0.41
CA PHE A 47 -10.17 -7.00 -0.19
C PHE A 47 -8.88 -6.21 0.03
N LEU A 48 -8.58 -5.21 -0.82
CA LEU A 48 -7.33 -4.46 -0.76
C LEU A 48 -7.27 -3.46 0.40
N ARG A 49 -8.42 -2.91 0.82
CA ARG A 49 -8.47 -1.98 1.95
C ARG A 49 -8.21 -2.65 3.30
N ASP A 50 -8.45 -3.95 3.40
CA ASP A 50 -8.14 -4.72 4.59
C ASP A 50 -6.63 -4.97 4.64
N ILE A 51 -5.97 -4.24 5.53
CA ILE A 51 -4.52 -4.30 5.67
C ILE A 51 -4.02 -5.69 6.10
N GLN A 52 -4.85 -6.51 6.75
CA GLN A 52 -4.50 -7.87 7.14
C GLN A 52 -4.45 -8.79 5.92
N ASN A 53 -5.44 -8.68 5.03
CA ASN A 53 -5.42 -9.42 3.76
C ASN A 53 -4.24 -8.97 2.90
N ARG A 54 -3.99 -7.66 2.82
CA ARG A 54 -2.86 -7.10 2.08
C ARG A 54 -1.52 -7.59 2.63
N ALA A 55 -1.32 -7.56 3.94
CA ALA A 55 -0.09 -8.01 4.59
C ALA A 55 0.17 -9.50 4.33
N GLN A 56 -0.85 -10.35 4.39
CA GLN A 56 -0.70 -11.79 4.09
C GLN A 56 -0.19 -12.05 2.67
N ILE A 57 -0.56 -11.22 1.70
CA ILE A 57 -0.23 -11.41 0.27
C ILE A 57 1.10 -10.76 -0.08
N MET A 58 1.40 -9.58 0.47
CA MET A 58 2.60 -8.80 0.13
C MET A 58 3.83 -9.21 0.96
N GLU A 59 3.65 -9.56 2.24
CA GLU A 59 4.74 -9.79 3.20
C GLU A 59 5.09 -11.27 3.38
N GLY A 60 4.80 -12.11 2.37
CA GLY A 60 5.39 -13.45 2.22
C GLY A 60 5.45 -14.32 3.48
N GLY A 61 4.46 -14.25 4.36
CA GLY A 61 4.43 -15.03 5.60
C GLY A 61 5.43 -14.60 6.68
N SER A 62 5.73 -13.31 6.86
CA SER A 62 6.35 -12.84 8.12
C SER A 62 5.37 -13.03 9.29
N ILE A 63 5.36 -14.26 9.82
CA ILE A 63 4.71 -14.68 11.07
C ILE A 63 5.38 -13.90 12.20
N GLY A 64 4.90 -12.70 12.50
CA GLY A 64 5.46 -11.92 13.59
C GLY A 64 5.01 -10.46 13.65
N ASN A 65 4.52 -9.90 12.54
CA ASN A 65 4.12 -8.50 12.54
C ASN A 65 2.64 -8.37 12.93
N SER A 66 2.37 -7.76 14.08
CA SER A 66 1.00 -7.41 14.48
C SER A 66 0.68 -6.02 13.94
N ILE A 67 -0.38 -5.92 13.15
CA ILE A 67 -0.86 -4.65 12.61
C ILE A 67 -2.05 -4.18 13.43
N HIS A 68 -1.96 -2.98 13.99
CA HIS A 68 -2.98 -2.36 14.83
C HIS A 68 -3.50 -1.09 14.20
N GLU A 69 -4.82 -0.99 13.98
CA GLU A 69 -5.44 0.28 13.60
C GLU A 69 -5.50 1.21 14.81
N LEU A 70 -4.91 2.40 14.68
CA LEU A 70 -4.87 3.43 15.72
C LEU A 70 -6.01 4.42 15.59
N THR A 71 -6.40 4.74 14.35
CA THR A 71 -7.53 5.63 14.09
C THR A 71 -8.11 5.38 12.70
N HIS A 72 -9.40 5.67 12.59
CA HIS A 72 -10.20 5.55 11.39
C HIS A 72 -11.04 6.82 11.22
N ILE A 73 -10.76 7.60 10.18
CA ILE A 73 -11.44 8.85 9.87
C ILE A 73 -12.29 8.62 8.62
N ALA A 74 -13.60 8.60 8.77
CA ALA A 74 -14.51 8.52 7.62
C ALA A 74 -14.40 9.81 6.78
N ASN A 75 -14.30 9.68 5.46
CA ASN A 75 -14.12 10.82 4.54
C ASN A 75 -15.45 11.53 4.17
N GLY A 76 -16.53 11.30 4.92
CA GLY A 76 -17.82 12.00 4.75
C GLY A 76 -18.52 11.85 3.39
N GLY A 77 -18.02 10.97 2.50
CA GLY A 77 -18.57 10.74 1.16
C GLY A 77 -19.77 9.78 1.13
N SER A 78 -20.27 9.48 -0.08
CA SER A 78 -21.44 8.61 -0.28
C SER A 78 -21.20 7.14 0.09
N HIS A 79 -19.95 6.69 0.07
CA HIS A 79 -19.59 5.30 0.37
C HIS A 79 -18.97 5.18 1.77
N SER A 80 -19.56 4.34 2.63
CA SER A 80 -19.10 4.10 4.01
C SER A 80 -17.68 3.53 4.10
N GLY A 81 -17.17 2.98 3.00
CA GLY A 81 -15.81 2.49 2.89
C GLY A 81 -14.74 3.55 2.61
N ASN A 82 -15.12 4.80 2.37
CA ASN A 82 -14.15 5.87 2.12
C ASN A 82 -13.61 6.39 3.45
N CYS A 83 -12.31 6.20 3.69
CA CYS A 83 -11.70 6.53 4.97
C CYS A 83 -10.21 6.80 4.84
N ILE A 84 -9.66 7.44 5.88
CA ILE A 84 -8.24 7.50 6.15
C ILE A 84 -8.00 6.70 7.42
N SER A 85 -7.19 5.64 7.35
CA SER A 85 -6.83 4.80 8.48
C SER A 85 -5.35 4.94 8.79
N LEU A 86 -5.01 5.03 10.07
CA LEU A 86 -3.62 4.97 10.53
C LEU A 86 -3.38 3.64 11.21
N PHE A 87 -2.41 2.89 10.70
CA PHE A 87 -1.98 1.62 11.27
C PHE A 87 -0.60 1.75 11.88
N ARG A 88 -0.38 1.00 12.95
CA ARG A 88 0.94 0.72 13.53
C ARG A 88 1.31 -0.72 13.21
N ILE A 89 2.52 -0.92 12.72
CA ILE A 89 3.11 -2.23 12.47
C ILE A 89 4.11 -2.47 13.59
N ASP A 90 3.82 -3.46 14.43
CA ASP A 90 4.74 -3.93 15.46
C ASP A 90 5.46 -5.16 14.94
N HIS A 91 6.78 -5.05 14.79
CA HIS A 91 7.62 -6.17 14.39
C HIS A 91 7.86 -7.08 15.58
N GLY A 92 7.48 -8.36 15.47
CA GLY A 92 7.65 -9.35 16.52
C GLY A 92 9.13 -9.48 16.93
N GLN A 93 9.43 -9.20 18.20
CA GLN A 93 10.81 -9.17 18.69
C GLN A 93 11.37 -10.57 18.95
N GLY A 94 12.52 -10.88 18.34
CA GLY A 94 13.55 -11.73 18.96
C GLY A 94 14.34 -10.95 20.04
N PRO A 95 15.09 -11.63 20.93
CA PRO A 95 15.58 -11.08 22.20
C PRO A 95 16.71 -10.03 22.12
N SER A 96 16.97 -9.44 20.95
CA SER A 96 18.04 -8.46 20.72
C SER A 96 17.47 -7.07 20.44
N SER A 97 17.24 -6.35 21.53
CA SER A 97 16.69 -4.99 21.61
C SER A 97 17.67 -3.93 21.10
N TYR A 98 17.79 -3.71 19.78
CA TYR A 98 18.46 -2.52 19.25
C TYR A 98 17.82 -1.99 17.97
N SER A 99 16.49 -1.80 17.97
CA SER A 99 15.78 -0.76 17.22
C SER A 99 14.27 -1.00 17.29
N GLN A 100 13.58 -0.43 18.28
CA GLN A 100 12.12 -0.32 18.26
C GLN A 100 11.72 0.80 17.29
N ILE A 101 11.99 0.62 15.99
CA ILE A 101 11.45 1.53 14.99
C ILE A 101 10.00 1.14 14.82
N ALA A 102 9.10 1.96 15.40
CA ALA A 102 7.68 1.83 15.15
C ALA A 102 7.41 2.25 13.70
N GLU A 103 6.83 1.34 12.93
CA GLU A 103 6.44 1.61 11.56
C GLU A 103 4.95 1.98 11.54
N TYR A 104 4.63 3.02 10.78
CA TYR A 104 3.27 3.53 10.65
C TYR A 104 2.86 3.55 9.18
N VAL A 105 1.62 3.16 8.92
CA VAL A 105 1.01 3.21 7.58
C VAL A 105 -0.20 4.12 7.66
N LEU A 106 -0.17 5.20 6.90
CA LEU A 106 -1.35 5.99 6.60
C LEU A 106 -1.96 5.42 5.32
N GLN A 107 -3.21 4.97 5.40
CA GLN A 107 -3.92 4.41 4.27
C GLN A 107 -5.14 5.26 3.92
N GLU A 108 -5.20 5.76 2.70
CA GLU A 108 -6.40 6.36 2.12
C GLU A 108 -7.15 5.28 1.33
N SER A 109 -8.44 5.12 1.62
CA SER A 109 -9.33 4.23 0.87
C SER A 109 -10.45 5.05 0.26
N TYR A 110 -10.64 4.91 -1.05
CA TYR A 110 -11.67 5.63 -1.79
C TYR A 110 -12.28 4.74 -2.87
N ILE A 111 -13.59 4.78 -3.02
CA ILE A 111 -14.35 4.13 -4.10
C ILE A 111 -15.52 5.01 -4.54
N ASN A 112 -15.80 4.98 -5.83
CA ASN A 112 -16.97 5.59 -6.46
C ASN A 112 -17.54 4.69 -7.58
N GLU A 113 -18.45 5.23 -8.38
CA GLU A 113 -19.11 4.50 -9.47
C GLU A 113 -18.19 4.09 -10.62
N CYS A 114 -16.97 4.63 -10.73
CA CYS A 114 -16.05 4.36 -11.84
C CYS A 114 -14.73 3.72 -11.38
N GLU A 115 -14.22 4.08 -10.20
CA GLU A 115 -12.89 3.69 -9.75
C GLU A 115 -12.84 3.37 -8.25
N SER A 116 -11.73 2.77 -7.84
CA SER A 116 -11.35 2.62 -6.44
C SER A 116 -9.84 2.75 -6.30
N VAL A 117 -9.40 3.30 -5.17
CA VAL A 117 -8.00 3.58 -4.84
C VAL A 117 -7.76 3.20 -3.38
N ILE A 118 -6.65 2.50 -3.13
CA ILE A 118 -6.06 2.26 -1.82
C ILE A 118 -4.62 2.78 -1.89
N ALA A 119 -4.31 3.85 -1.16
CA ALA A 119 -3.00 4.51 -1.17
C ALA A 119 -2.40 4.53 0.23
#